data_AF-A0A848AS13-F1
#
_entry.id   AF-A0A848AS13-F1
#
_cell.length_a   1.000
_cell.length_b   1.000
_cell.length_c   1.000
_cell.angle_alpha   90.00
_cell.angle_beta   90.00
_cell.angle_gamma   90.00
#
_symmetry.space_group_name_H-M   'P 1'
#
loop_
_entity.id
_entity.type
_entity.pdbx_description
1 polymer ?
#
loop_
_entity_poly.entity_id
_entity_poly.type
_entity_poly.pdbx_seq_one_letter_code
_entity_poly.pdbx_strand_id
1 'polypeptide(L)'
;MRILSDLTEFFHCCEFVTWLQLSECRKLTKSVIAVKHCQKYGGYMDQKKIIGMLEQAGRHRYFKVVAEKGGNCCDACRALDGKTRRDDDEPVLPVHPHCRCRMVEIKERVPLAIARFQPQEKHIADLTDFNRDREKLEKELGKDIDEGKFSAPGRELAPDIAGRGLTAALNKHLSYREGRKEKVYRDGKSWPTLGVGANLAEEHILATFKTLKKFPKEVIEDLQGLKKLSDSEREKKAKDIEKQFANITFSNQEIDKLFEASFQVAEKDVKEAFNKGVWEERRLKNGETVKVWNGQKVDSKAWEKQPELVRAVCLDLSFNTGGPGLRKYKSFLRAVKAEDYRRAALELLNSKDYTENIKPKAANRGLALRRRDAAIELSKLAEKQEEKRKRHSANPVEMGKN
;
A
#
# COMPACT_ATOMS: atom_id res chain seq x y z
N MET A 1 17.46 43.19 -25.46
CA MET A 1 17.89 42.73 -24.12
C MET A 1 16.82 43.18 -23.14
N ARG A 2 15.81 42.36 -22.86
CA ARG A 2 15.76 41.19 -21.96
C ARG A 2 15.33 41.58 -20.53
N ILE A 3 14.12 41.13 -20.23
CA ILE A 3 13.59 40.69 -18.93
C ILE A 3 13.13 41.82 -17.99
N LEU A 4 11.88 42.25 -18.19
CA LEU A 4 10.97 42.74 -17.14
C LEU A 4 9.52 42.63 -17.70
N SER A 5 9.06 41.41 -17.89
CA SER A 5 7.65 41.04 -17.95
C SER A 5 7.49 39.73 -17.17
N ASP A 6 6.34 39.51 -16.55
CA ASP A 6 5.87 38.23 -15.97
C ASP A 6 5.83 38.11 -14.43
N LEU A 7 5.42 39.16 -13.70
CA LEU A 7 5.02 39.00 -12.28
C LEU A 7 3.79 39.83 -11.85
N THR A 8 2.77 39.96 -12.72
CA THR A 8 1.53 40.71 -12.41
C THR A 8 0.22 39.95 -12.64
N GLU A 9 0.21 38.62 -12.68
CA GLU A 9 -1.04 37.86 -12.61
C GLU A 9 -0.88 36.73 -11.62
N PHE A 10 -1.47 36.86 -10.42
CA PHE A 10 -1.99 35.79 -9.54
C PHE A 10 -2.34 36.39 -8.16
N PHE A 11 -3.26 37.37 -8.14
CA PHE A 11 -3.94 37.80 -6.93
C PHE A 11 -5.44 37.63 -7.15
N HIS A 12 -6.01 36.53 -6.67
CA HIS A 12 -7.38 36.50 -6.14
C HIS A 12 -7.57 35.30 -5.21
N CYS A 13 -8.28 35.57 -4.11
CA CYS A 13 -8.73 34.67 -3.04
C CYS A 13 -7.71 34.27 -1.96
N CYS A 14 -7.60 35.11 -0.93
CA CYS A 14 -7.40 34.69 0.47
C CYS A 14 -7.89 35.80 1.41
N GLU A 15 -9.20 35.83 1.68
CA GLU A 15 -9.69 36.33 2.96
C GLU A 15 -9.63 35.18 3.99
N PHE A 16 -9.50 35.55 5.27
CA PHE A 16 -9.23 34.70 6.44
C PHE A 16 -7.79 34.21 6.66
N VAL A 17 -6.94 35.10 7.20
CA VAL A 17 -6.27 34.86 8.49
C VAL A 17 -6.07 36.21 9.18
N THR A 18 -6.97 36.57 10.08
CA THR A 18 -6.74 37.63 11.06
C THR A 18 -6.08 37.07 12.31
N TRP A 19 -5.10 37.84 12.80
CA TRP A 19 -4.49 37.82 14.15
C TRP A 19 -3.32 36.85 14.44
N LEU A 20 -2.14 37.26 13.97
CA LEU A 20 -0.94 37.36 14.82
C LEU A 20 -0.03 38.43 14.21
N GLN A 21 0.21 39.51 14.95
CA GLN A 21 1.06 40.63 14.55
C GLN A 21 2.45 40.14 14.13
N LEU A 22 2.69 40.10 12.82
CA LEU A 22 4.00 39.88 12.19
C LEU A 22 4.22 40.95 11.13
N SER A 23 4.28 42.21 11.55
CA SER A 23 5.03 43.21 10.80
C SER A 23 6.51 43.04 11.17
N GLU A 24 7.27 42.39 10.27
CA GLU A 24 8.75 42.35 10.16
C GLU A 24 9.32 40.92 9.91
N CYS A 25 8.76 40.19 8.95
CA CYS A 25 9.42 39.00 8.39
C CYS A 25 9.09 38.78 6.90
N ARG A 26 9.12 39.85 6.08
CA ARG A 26 8.70 39.81 4.66
C ARG A 26 9.55 38.94 3.73
N LYS A 27 10.75 38.50 4.14
CA LYS A 27 11.61 37.61 3.32
C LYS A 27 11.53 36.14 3.74
N LEU A 28 11.37 35.83 5.04
CA LEU A 28 11.11 34.47 5.53
C LEU A 28 9.70 33.97 5.15
N THR A 29 8.72 34.87 5.08
CA THR A 29 7.36 34.51 4.64
C THR A 29 7.35 34.03 3.20
N LYS A 30 8.12 34.61 2.27
CA LYS A 30 8.15 34.11 0.88
C LYS A 30 8.69 32.69 0.77
N SER A 31 9.72 32.34 1.55
CA SER A 31 10.30 30.99 1.55
C SER A 31 9.37 29.97 2.21
N VAL A 32 8.73 30.33 3.33
CA VAL A 32 7.77 29.46 4.03
C VAL A 32 6.45 29.32 3.25
N ILE A 33 5.99 30.38 2.58
CA ILE A 33 4.84 30.36 1.68
C ILE A 33 5.16 29.51 0.44
N ALA A 34 6.35 29.63 -0.16
CA ALA A 34 6.76 28.81 -1.29
C ALA A 34 6.82 27.31 -0.93
N VAL A 35 7.29 26.96 0.27
CA VAL A 35 7.31 25.56 0.77
C VAL A 35 5.89 25.04 1.04
N LYS A 36 5.02 25.85 1.65
CA LYS A 36 3.59 25.50 1.85
C LYS A 36 2.83 25.38 0.52
N HIS A 37 3.16 26.21 -0.46
CA HIS A 37 2.59 26.17 -1.81
C HIS A 37 3.09 24.94 -2.60
N CYS A 38 4.35 24.53 -2.40
CA CYS A 38 4.90 23.28 -2.95
C CYS A 38 4.21 22.04 -2.37
N GLN A 39 4.02 21.98 -1.05
CA GLN A 39 3.30 20.88 -0.39
C GLN A 39 1.83 20.80 -0.81
N LYS A 40 1.20 21.94 -1.10
CA LYS A 40 -0.21 22.00 -1.54
C LYS A 40 -0.39 21.67 -3.03
N TYR A 41 0.62 21.86 -3.88
CA TYR A 41 0.50 21.74 -5.35
C TYR A 41 1.50 20.79 -6.04
N GLY A 42 2.24 19.97 -5.28
CA GLY A 42 3.02 18.86 -5.86
C GLY A 42 4.19 19.25 -6.77
N GLY A 43 4.67 20.49 -6.70
CA GLY A 43 5.87 20.92 -7.43
C GLY A 43 7.15 20.46 -6.72
N TYR A 44 8.07 19.84 -7.45
CA TYR A 44 9.37 19.39 -6.94
C TYR A 44 10.35 20.58 -6.89
N MET A 45 10.85 20.95 -5.71
CA MET A 45 12.05 21.80 -5.58
C MET A 45 13.22 20.95 -5.06
N ASP A 46 14.38 21.08 -5.70
CA ASP A 46 15.61 20.36 -5.39
C ASP A 46 16.05 20.59 -3.92
N GLN A 47 16.13 19.49 -3.16
CA GLN A 47 16.51 19.46 -1.74
C GLN A 47 17.84 20.18 -1.47
N LYS A 48 18.82 20.10 -2.40
CA LYS A 48 20.10 20.80 -2.25
C LYS A 48 19.93 22.31 -2.23
N LYS A 49 18.96 22.82 -2.98
CA LYS A 49 18.68 24.25 -3.08
C LYS A 49 18.01 24.78 -1.80
N ILE A 50 17.10 23.99 -1.21
CA ILE A 50 16.43 24.36 0.05
C ILE A 50 17.41 24.32 1.22
N ILE A 51 18.22 23.26 1.34
CA ILE A 51 19.25 23.15 2.38
C ILE A 51 20.27 24.28 2.21
N GLY A 52 20.73 24.56 0.98
CA GLY A 52 21.63 25.68 0.71
C GLY A 52 21.05 27.04 1.11
N MET A 53 19.76 27.29 0.85
CA MET A 53 19.09 28.54 1.26
C MET A 53 18.95 28.66 2.79
N LEU A 54 18.69 27.56 3.50
CA LEU A 54 18.58 27.53 4.95
C LEU A 54 19.95 27.67 5.64
N GLU A 55 20.98 27.01 5.11
CA GLU A 55 22.37 27.16 5.57
C GLU A 55 22.89 28.57 5.31
N GLN A 56 22.52 29.20 4.19
CA GLN A 56 22.87 30.59 3.92
C GLN A 56 22.14 31.55 4.86
N ALA A 57 20.88 31.29 5.21
CA ALA A 57 20.14 32.07 6.21
C ALA A 57 20.66 31.88 7.65
N GLY A 58 21.21 30.70 7.98
CA GLY A 58 21.81 30.37 9.28
C GLY A 58 23.20 30.96 9.53
N ARG A 59 23.85 31.56 8.52
CA ARG A 59 25.18 32.21 8.65
C ARG A 59 25.14 33.63 9.23
N HIS A 60 23.96 34.20 9.40
CA HIS A 60 23.81 35.59 9.82
C HIS A 60 23.52 35.71 11.31
N ARG A 61 24.25 36.61 11.97
CA ARG A 61 23.98 36.94 13.38
C ARG A 61 22.85 37.98 13.45
N TYR A 62 21.95 37.79 14.41
CA TYR A 62 20.84 38.70 14.66
C TYR A 62 21.03 39.39 16.01
N PHE A 63 20.82 40.69 16.02
CA PHE A 63 20.93 41.54 17.21
C PHE A 63 19.59 42.16 17.54
N LYS A 64 19.26 42.24 18.82
CA LYS A 64 18.10 42.95 19.35
C LYS A 64 18.55 44.25 20.00
N VAL A 65 17.91 45.36 19.66
CA VAL A 65 18.14 46.63 20.37
C VAL A 65 17.41 46.56 21.71
N VAL A 66 18.15 46.86 22.79
CA VAL A 66 17.62 46.93 24.15
C VAL A 66 17.82 48.35 24.67
N ALA A 67 16.70 49.05 24.85
CA ALA A 67 16.66 50.39 25.43
C ALA A 67 16.73 50.32 26.96
N GLU A 68 17.44 51.27 27.59
CA GLU A 68 17.48 51.39 29.05
C GLU A 68 16.18 52.02 29.57
N LYS A 69 15.61 51.48 30.66
CA LYS A 69 14.40 52.03 31.28
C LYS A 69 14.78 53.17 32.22
N GLY A 70 14.64 54.43 31.78
CA GLY A 70 14.89 55.62 32.60
C GLY A 70 15.09 56.89 31.76
N GLY A 71 15.51 57.99 32.40
CA GLY A 71 15.75 59.30 31.76
C GLY A 71 16.94 59.35 30.78
N ASN A 72 17.69 58.25 30.64
CA ASN A 72 18.87 58.13 29.76
C ASN A 72 18.56 57.42 28.43
N CYS A 73 17.29 57.43 27.99
CA CYS A 73 16.83 56.84 26.74
C CYS A 73 15.96 57.84 25.97
N CYS A 74 16.35 58.18 24.73
CA CYS A 74 15.57 59.04 23.85
C CYS A 74 14.37 58.29 23.23
N ASP A 75 13.37 59.03 22.74
CA ASP A 75 12.19 58.45 22.12
C ASP A 75 12.51 57.64 20.85
N ALA A 76 13.58 57.99 20.13
CA ALA A 76 14.07 57.22 18.98
C ALA A 76 14.60 55.84 19.41
N CYS A 77 15.32 55.74 20.53
CA CYS A 77 15.75 54.46 21.09
C CYS A 77 14.58 53.64 21.63
N ARG A 78 13.58 54.29 22.25
CA ARG A 78 12.36 53.61 22.72
C ARG A 78 11.56 53.03 21.55
N ALA A 79 11.52 53.71 20.40
CA ALA A 79 10.88 53.22 19.18
C ALA A 79 11.64 52.07 18.49
N LEU A 80 12.92 51.88 18.83
CA LEU A 80 13.76 50.78 18.35
C LEU A 80 13.84 49.62 19.35
N ASP A 81 13.41 49.82 20.60
CA ASP A 81 13.43 48.78 21.62
C ASP A 81 12.65 47.55 21.15
N GLY A 82 13.31 46.39 21.24
CA GLY A 82 12.71 45.14 20.80
C GLY A 82 12.93 44.78 19.33
N LYS A 83 13.33 45.72 18.47
CA LYS A 83 13.54 45.45 17.04
C LYS A 83 14.81 44.64 16.80
N THR A 84 14.72 43.73 15.83
CA THR A 84 15.81 42.82 15.44
C THR A 84 16.49 43.28 14.16
N ARG A 85 17.81 43.21 14.11
CA ARG A 85 18.64 43.59 12.95
C ARG A 85 19.61 42.47 12.60
N ARG A 86 20.02 42.41 11.33
CA ARG A 86 21.00 41.46 10.83
C ARG A 86 22.39 42.09 10.84
N ASP A 87 23.43 41.26 10.87
CA ASP A 87 24.83 41.70 10.97
C ASP A 87 25.38 42.34 9.69
N ASP A 88 24.75 42.10 8.55
CA ASP A 88 25.10 42.68 7.24
C ASP A 88 24.29 43.95 6.88
N ASP A 89 23.33 44.34 7.73
CA ASP A 89 22.80 45.70 7.74
C ASP A 89 23.84 46.58 8.47
N GLU A 90 24.62 47.34 7.73
CA GLU A 90 25.71 48.25 8.15
C GLU A 90 25.62 48.78 9.60
N PRO A 91 26.71 48.75 10.39
CA PRO A 91 26.61 48.95 11.84
C PRO A 91 26.27 50.41 12.19
N VAL A 92 25.06 50.65 12.69
CA VAL A 92 24.72 51.93 13.33
C VAL A 92 25.25 51.90 14.77
N LEU A 93 26.55 52.10 14.92
CA LEU A 93 27.22 52.30 16.20
C LEU A 93 27.87 53.70 16.23
N PRO A 94 27.71 54.48 17.31
CA PRO A 94 26.75 54.33 18.41
C PRO A 94 25.33 54.71 17.97
N VAL A 95 24.31 54.03 18.48
CA VAL A 95 22.91 54.29 18.10
C VAL A 95 22.55 55.77 18.36
N HIS A 96 23.02 56.35 19.47
CA HIS A 96 23.07 57.81 19.70
C HIS A 96 24.18 58.16 20.73
N PRO A 97 24.84 59.33 20.66
CA PRO A 97 26.00 59.70 21.50
C PRO A 97 25.77 59.79 23.02
N HIS A 98 24.51 59.91 23.47
CA HIS A 98 24.14 60.11 24.89
C HIS A 98 23.20 59.04 25.46
N CYS A 99 22.86 58.01 24.67
CA CYS A 99 21.97 56.93 25.11
C CYS A 99 22.78 55.70 25.53
N ARG A 100 22.47 55.12 26.68
CA ARG A 100 23.09 53.86 27.17
C ARG A 100 22.39 52.59 26.65
N CYS A 101 21.83 52.66 25.45
CA CYS A 101 21.15 51.52 24.82
C CYS A 101 22.18 50.55 24.24
N ARG A 102 21.89 49.24 24.24
CA ARG A 102 22.84 48.20 23.79
C ARG A 102 22.19 47.24 22.80
N MET A 103 23.01 46.73 21.89
CA MET A 103 22.64 45.60 21.04
C MET A 103 22.99 44.30 21.74
N VAL A 104 22.02 43.40 21.86
CA VAL A 104 22.19 42.07 22.45
C VAL A 104 22.03 41.03 21.35
N GLU A 105 23.04 40.20 21.16
CA GLU A 105 22.98 39.08 20.22
C GLU A 105 21.89 38.09 20.65
N ILE A 106 21.01 37.74 19.72
CA ILE A 106 19.95 36.77 19.95
C ILE A 106 20.54 35.37 19.75
N LYS A 107 20.94 34.73 20.85
CA LYS A 107 21.53 33.37 20.83
C LYS A 107 20.51 32.23 20.73
N GLU A 108 19.21 32.53 20.71
CA GLU A 108 18.17 31.51 20.74
C GLU A 108 17.66 31.07 19.35
N ARG A 109 18.09 29.85 19.00
CA ARG A 109 17.23 28.76 18.46
C ARG A 109 16.72 28.86 17.02
N VAL A 110 17.53 29.34 16.07
CA VAL A 110 17.38 28.95 14.64
C VAL A 110 17.37 27.42 14.44
N PRO A 111 18.12 26.61 15.23
CA PRO A 111 18.02 25.15 15.15
C PRO A 111 16.64 24.57 15.49
N LEU A 112 15.80 25.20 16.31
CA LEU A 112 14.50 24.61 16.67
C LEU A 112 13.40 24.79 15.63
N ALA A 113 13.45 25.85 14.82
CA ALA A 113 12.55 25.99 13.69
C ALA A 113 12.89 24.96 12.59
N ILE A 114 14.19 24.72 12.37
CA ILE A 114 14.69 23.67 11.46
C ILE A 114 14.36 22.27 12.00
N ALA A 115 14.52 22.03 13.32
CA ALA A 115 14.17 20.75 13.94
C ALA A 115 12.66 20.46 13.92
N ARG A 116 11.80 21.50 13.96
CA ARG A 116 10.35 21.36 13.78
C ARG A 116 9.93 21.13 12.32
N PHE A 117 10.78 21.52 11.37
CA PHE A 117 10.55 21.34 9.93
C PHE A 117 11.28 20.15 9.34
N GLN A 118 12.08 19.41 10.11
CA GLN A 118 12.49 18.07 9.70
C GLN A 118 11.20 17.26 9.53
N PRO A 119 10.81 16.92 8.29
CA PRO A 119 9.77 15.94 8.13
C PRO A 119 10.31 14.71 8.86
N GLN A 120 9.55 14.18 9.81
CA GLN A 120 9.92 12.98 10.56
C GLN A 120 10.51 12.00 9.54
N GLU A 121 11.78 11.62 9.65
CA GLU A 121 12.54 10.95 8.59
C GLU A 121 11.79 9.75 7.98
N LYS A 122 10.95 9.09 8.79
CA LYS A 122 9.97 8.08 8.38
C LYS A 122 9.06 8.53 7.22
N HIS A 123 8.45 9.70 7.31
CA HIS A 123 7.49 10.19 6.31
C HIS A 123 8.17 10.52 4.96
N ILE A 124 9.47 10.85 4.95
CA ILE A 124 10.24 11.05 3.72
C ILE A 124 10.64 9.71 3.13
N ALA A 125 11.14 8.78 3.95
CA ALA A 125 11.50 7.43 3.52
C ALA A 125 10.29 6.72 2.87
N ASP A 126 9.13 6.81 3.51
CA ASP A 126 7.87 6.25 3.03
C ASP A 126 7.46 6.86 1.67
N LEU A 127 7.62 8.18 1.47
CA LEU A 127 7.33 8.87 0.19
C LEU A 127 8.34 8.52 -0.92
N THR A 128 9.62 8.35 -0.59
CA THR A 128 10.65 7.94 -1.56
C THR A 128 10.50 6.49 -1.98
N ASP A 129 10.15 5.60 -1.05
CA ASP A 129 9.86 4.20 -1.34
C ASP A 129 8.60 4.07 -2.20
N PHE A 130 7.58 4.89 -1.92
CA PHE A 130 6.34 4.96 -2.70
C PHE A 130 6.54 5.32 -4.17
N ASN A 131 7.29 6.39 -4.46
CA ASN A 131 7.51 6.84 -5.83
C ASN A 131 8.35 5.82 -6.63
N ARG A 132 9.36 5.24 -5.99
CA ARG A 132 10.18 4.16 -6.58
C ARG A 132 9.34 2.93 -6.92
N ASP A 133 8.44 2.54 -6.02
CA ASP A 133 7.62 1.36 -6.20
C ASP A 133 6.58 1.58 -7.32
N ARG A 134 6.04 2.80 -7.47
CA ARG A 134 5.21 3.19 -8.62
C ARG A 134 5.97 3.11 -9.95
N GLU A 135 7.15 3.72 -10.05
CA GLU A 135 7.95 3.69 -11.29
C GLU A 135 8.29 2.26 -11.73
N LYS A 136 8.58 1.36 -10.78
CA LYS A 136 8.81 -0.05 -11.08
C LYS A 136 7.58 -0.74 -11.64
N LEU A 137 6.40 -0.51 -11.06
CA LEU A 137 5.15 -1.08 -11.55
C LEU A 137 4.81 -0.56 -12.94
N GLU A 138 4.97 0.74 -13.20
CA GLU A 138 4.77 1.34 -14.53
C GLU A 138 5.70 0.68 -15.56
N LYS A 139 6.97 0.44 -15.22
CA LYS A 139 7.92 -0.24 -16.11
C LYS A 139 7.54 -1.70 -16.41
N GLU A 140 7.08 -2.45 -15.41
CA GLU A 140 6.75 -3.88 -15.52
C GLU A 140 5.35 -4.13 -16.14
N LEU A 141 4.39 -3.24 -15.89
CA LEU A 141 2.98 -3.44 -16.21
C LEU A 141 2.44 -2.46 -17.25
N GLY A 142 3.06 -1.29 -17.47
CA GLY A 142 2.52 -0.20 -18.28
C GLY A 142 2.10 -0.61 -19.69
N LYS A 143 2.90 -1.47 -20.35
CA LYS A 143 2.57 -1.99 -21.70
C LYS A 143 1.25 -2.76 -21.77
N ASP A 144 0.86 -3.47 -20.71
CA ASP A 144 -0.38 -4.26 -20.69
C ASP A 144 -1.61 -3.43 -20.30
N ILE A 145 -1.41 -2.35 -19.54
CA ILE A 145 -2.47 -1.42 -19.13
C ILE A 145 -2.86 -0.53 -20.31
N ASP A 146 -1.88 -0.01 -21.04
CA ASP A 146 -2.09 0.92 -22.16
C ASP A 146 -2.61 0.24 -23.43
N GLU A 147 -2.31 -1.06 -23.63
CA GLU A 147 -2.73 -1.81 -24.82
C GLU A 147 -4.11 -2.49 -24.68
N GLY A 148 -4.85 -2.25 -23.58
CA GLY A 148 -6.18 -2.83 -23.36
C GLY A 148 -6.20 -4.37 -23.22
N LYS A 149 -5.03 -5.02 -23.17
CA LYS A 149 -4.89 -6.49 -23.11
C LYS A 149 -5.46 -7.10 -21.83
N PHE A 150 -5.59 -6.31 -20.76
CA PHE A 150 -6.11 -6.76 -19.47
C PHE A 150 -7.64 -6.93 -19.45
N SER A 151 -8.38 -6.30 -20.36
CA SER A 151 -9.85 -6.17 -20.30
C SER A 151 -10.65 -7.35 -20.86
N ALA A 152 -10.08 -8.55 -20.81
CA ALA A 152 -10.77 -9.75 -21.26
C ALA A 152 -11.80 -10.23 -20.20
N PRO A 153 -13.03 -10.64 -20.61
CA PRO A 153 -14.01 -11.21 -19.68
C PRO A 153 -13.46 -12.40 -18.90
N GLY A 154 -13.58 -12.39 -17.56
CA GLY A 154 -13.05 -13.42 -16.67
C GLY A 154 -11.58 -13.23 -16.26
N ARG A 155 -10.89 -12.24 -16.83
CA ARG A 155 -9.54 -11.85 -16.41
C ARG A 155 -9.55 -10.85 -15.24
N GLU A 156 -10.51 -9.92 -15.24
CA GLU A 156 -10.67 -8.92 -14.17
C GLU A 156 -11.53 -9.45 -13.01
N LEU A 157 -11.01 -9.42 -11.77
CA LEU A 157 -11.78 -9.80 -10.58
C LEU A 157 -12.68 -8.66 -10.10
N ALA A 158 -12.19 -7.43 -10.09
CA ALA A 158 -12.91 -6.29 -9.51
C ALA A 158 -14.35 -6.08 -10.04
N PRO A 159 -14.60 -6.02 -11.37
CA PRO A 159 -15.96 -5.86 -11.88
C PRO A 159 -16.82 -7.10 -11.64
N ASP A 160 -16.25 -8.30 -11.72
CA ASP A 160 -16.99 -9.55 -11.49
C ASP A 160 -17.41 -9.70 -10.02
N ILE A 161 -16.56 -9.28 -9.07
CA ILE A 161 -16.88 -9.27 -7.64
C ILE A 161 -18.08 -8.35 -7.39
N ALA A 162 -18.06 -7.13 -7.93
CA ALA A 162 -19.15 -6.16 -7.75
C ALA A 162 -20.50 -6.66 -8.30
N GLY A 163 -20.50 -7.45 -9.38
CA GLY A 163 -21.72 -7.94 -10.00
C GLY A 163 -22.24 -9.29 -9.49
N ARG A 164 -21.38 -10.16 -8.96
CA ARG A 164 -21.71 -11.58 -8.68
C ARG A 164 -21.33 -12.06 -7.28
N GLY A 165 -20.62 -11.25 -6.52
CA GLY A 165 -20.03 -11.63 -5.24
C GLY A 165 -18.71 -12.39 -5.37
N LEU A 166 -17.98 -12.46 -4.25
CA LEU A 166 -16.61 -12.93 -4.18
C LEU A 166 -16.41 -14.36 -4.73
N THR A 167 -17.22 -15.33 -4.27
CA THR A 167 -17.03 -16.74 -4.63
C THR A 167 -17.29 -17.00 -6.11
N ALA A 168 -18.36 -16.42 -6.66
CA ALA A 168 -18.71 -16.58 -8.06
C ALA A 168 -17.70 -15.89 -8.99
N ALA A 169 -17.21 -14.70 -8.60
CA ALA A 169 -16.16 -14.01 -9.32
C ALA A 169 -14.86 -14.81 -9.36
N LEU A 170 -14.46 -15.39 -8.21
CA LEU A 170 -13.25 -16.20 -8.14
C LEU A 170 -13.39 -17.50 -8.95
N ASN A 171 -14.54 -18.17 -8.89
CA ASN A 171 -14.84 -19.35 -9.72
C ASN A 171 -14.67 -19.04 -11.21
N LYS A 172 -15.22 -17.91 -11.67
CA LYS A 172 -15.11 -17.46 -13.05
C LYS A 172 -13.66 -17.14 -13.44
N HIS A 173 -12.91 -16.45 -12.57
CA HIS A 173 -11.51 -16.11 -12.80
C HIS A 173 -10.62 -17.36 -12.88
N LEU A 174 -10.78 -18.28 -11.94
CA LEU A 174 -10.04 -19.54 -11.92
C LEU A 174 -10.42 -20.44 -13.09
N SER A 175 -11.71 -20.50 -13.45
CA SER A 175 -12.17 -21.22 -14.65
C SER A 175 -11.54 -20.67 -15.93
N TYR A 176 -11.37 -19.35 -16.04
CA TYR A 176 -10.70 -18.74 -17.19
C TYR A 176 -9.21 -19.11 -17.27
N ARG A 177 -8.54 -19.22 -16.12
CA ARG A 177 -7.08 -19.44 -16.04
C ARG A 177 -6.67 -20.91 -16.06
N GLU A 178 -7.38 -21.76 -15.32
CA GLU A 178 -7.07 -23.19 -15.16
C GLU A 178 -7.89 -24.08 -16.11
N GLY A 179 -8.98 -23.54 -16.65
CA GLY A 179 -10.00 -24.30 -17.34
C GLY A 179 -10.99 -24.94 -16.36
N ARG A 180 -12.18 -25.20 -16.87
CA ARG A 180 -13.23 -25.92 -16.16
C ARG A 180 -13.49 -27.24 -16.88
N LYS A 181 -13.34 -28.35 -16.16
CA LYS A 181 -13.48 -29.70 -16.74
C LYS A 181 -14.64 -30.46 -16.13
N GLU A 182 -15.55 -30.91 -16.98
CA GLU A 182 -16.75 -31.66 -16.59
C GLU A 182 -16.51 -33.15 -16.34
N LYS A 183 -15.31 -33.63 -16.68
CA LYS A 183 -14.86 -35.01 -16.46
C LYS A 183 -13.65 -35.03 -15.55
N VAL A 184 -13.48 -36.13 -14.83
CA VAL A 184 -12.28 -36.37 -14.02
C VAL A 184 -11.06 -36.42 -14.93
N TYR A 185 -9.99 -35.76 -14.52
CA TYR A 185 -8.73 -35.67 -15.25
C TYR A 185 -7.54 -35.72 -14.28
N ARG A 186 -6.36 -36.06 -14.78
CA ARG A 186 -5.11 -35.91 -14.02
C ARG A 186 -4.54 -34.49 -14.12
N ASP A 187 -4.19 -33.89 -12.99
CA ASP A 187 -3.46 -32.61 -12.94
C ASP A 187 -1.96 -32.78 -13.30
N GLY A 188 -1.20 -31.68 -13.27
CA GLY A 188 0.23 -31.69 -13.55
C GLY A 188 1.09 -32.49 -12.56
N LYS A 189 0.52 -32.95 -11.44
CA LYS A 189 1.14 -33.80 -10.43
C LYS A 189 0.55 -35.22 -10.42
N SER A 190 -0.25 -35.54 -11.44
CA SER A 190 -0.94 -36.82 -11.61
C SER A 190 -1.99 -37.13 -10.53
N TRP A 191 -2.58 -36.11 -9.90
CA TRP A 191 -3.73 -36.28 -9.01
C TRP A 191 -5.05 -36.29 -9.79
N PRO A 192 -5.99 -37.19 -9.45
CA PRO A 192 -7.33 -37.15 -10.02
C PRO A 192 -8.05 -35.89 -9.54
N THR A 193 -8.51 -35.10 -10.50
CA THR A 193 -9.01 -33.74 -10.31
C THR A 193 -10.30 -33.56 -11.10
N LEU A 194 -11.22 -32.72 -10.63
CA LEU A 194 -12.48 -32.43 -11.30
C LEU A 194 -12.79 -30.92 -11.24
N GLY A 195 -13.50 -30.41 -12.24
CA GLY A 195 -13.99 -29.04 -12.23
C GLY A 195 -12.87 -28.02 -12.41
N VAL A 196 -12.74 -27.12 -11.44
CA VAL A 196 -11.75 -26.05 -11.38
C VAL A 196 -10.70 -26.42 -10.33
N GLY A 197 -9.80 -27.34 -10.68
CA GLY A 197 -8.67 -27.71 -9.82
C GLY A 197 -9.00 -28.51 -8.55
N ALA A 198 -10.20 -29.07 -8.40
CA ALA A 198 -10.58 -29.80 -7.18
C ALA A 198 -9.95 -31.20 -7.14
N ASN A 199 -8.89 -31.37 -6.35
CA ASN A 199 -8.20 -32.66 -6.15
C ASN A 199 -9.08 -33.63 -5.35
N LEU A 200 -9.47 -34.74 -5.97
CA LEU A 200 -10.39 -35.73 -5.40
C LEU A 200 -9.77 -36.57 -4.26
N ALA A 201 -8.46 -36.50 -4.06
CA ALA A 201 -7.79 -37.13 -2.91
C ALA A 201 -7.82 -36.24 -1.65
N GLU A 202 -8.21 -34.97 -1.76
CA GLU A 202 -8.35 -34.09 -0.61
C GLU A 202 -9.59 -34.42 0.21
N GLU A 203 -9.44 -34.46 1.54
CA GLU A 203 -10.48 -35.02 2.42
C GLU A 203 -11.81 -34.25 2.31
N HIS A 204 -11.75 -32.92 2.31
CA HIS A 204 -12.92 -32.04 2.19
C HIS A 204 -13.58 -32.11 0.81
N ILE A 205 -12.77 -32.27 -0.25
CA ILE A 205 -13.27 -32.45 -1.63
C ILE A 205 -13.91 -33.81 -1.77
N LEU A 206 -13.25 -34.86 -1.28
CA LEU A 206 -13.77 -36.21 -1.34
C LEU A 206 -15.06 -36.35 -0.53
N ALA A 207 -15.16 -35.71 0.64
CA ALA A 207 -16.40 -35.64 1.41
C ALA A 207 -17.55 -35.04 0.59
N THR A 208 -17.31 -33.93 -0.09
CA THR A 208 -18.30 -33.29 -0.97
C THR A 208 -18.61 -34.15 -2.18
N PHE A 209 -17.60 -34.72 -2.82
CA PHE A 209 -17.70 -35.58 -4.00
C PHE A 209 -18.62 -36.77 -3.74
N LYS A 210 -18.48 -37.46 -2.58
CA LYS A 210 -19.36 -38.57 -2.16
C LYS A 210 -20.84 -38.20 -2.11
N THR A 211 -21.18 -36.92 -1.93
CA THR A 211 -22.57 -36.46 -1.88
C THR A 211 -23.17 -36.16 -3.26
N LEU A 212 -22.34 -36.01 -4.30
CA LEU A 212 -22.80 -35.62 -5.63
C LEU A 212 -23.54 -36.77 -6.32
N LYS A 213 -22.95 -37.98 -6.28
CA LYS A 213 -23.52 -39.19 -6.89
C LYS A 213 -23.18 -40.40 -6.03
N LYS A 214 -23.89 -41.51 -6.25
CA LYS A 214 -23.52 -42.80 -5.66
C LYS A 214 -22.37 -43.41 -6.44
N PHE A 215 -21.28 -43.73 -5.74
CA PHE A 215 -20.10 -44.38 -6.30
C PHE A 215 -19.89 -45.75 -5.65
N PRO A 216 -19.26 -46.71 -6.37
CA PRO A 216 -18.82 -47.96 -5.76
C PRO A 216 -17.84 -47.69 -4.61
N LYS A 217 -17.87 -48.53 -3.58
CA LYS A 217 -17.03 -48.34 -2.37
C LYS A 217 -15.55 -48.41 -2.73
N GLU A 218 -15.20 -49.30 -3.66
CA GLU A 218 -13.85 -49.57 -4.13
C GLU A 218 -13.21 -48.29 -4.72
N VAL A 219 -13.99 -47.52 -5.48
CA VAL A 219 -13.53 -46.26 -6.09
C VAL A 219 -13.23 -45.20 -5.03
N ILE A 220 -14.05 -45.15 -3.98
CA ILE A 220 -13.85 -44.22 -2.86
C ILE A 220 -12.63 -44.61 -2.04
N GLU A 221 -12.45 -45.90 -1.76
CA GLU A 221 -11.29 -46.43 -1.05
C GLU A 221 -10.00 -46.18 -1.85
N ASP A 222 -10.06 -46.35 -3.17
CA ASP A 222 -8.95 -46.05 -4.08
C ASP A 222 -8.54 -44.57 -3.97
N LEU A 223 -9.50 -43.63 -4.03
CA LEU A 223 -9.23 -42.20 -3.88
C LEU A 223 -8.63 -41.85 -2.50
N GLN A 224 -9.11 -42.48 -1.42
CA GLN A 224 -8.57 -42.29 -0.07
C GLN A 224 -7.14 -42.84 0.09
N GLY A 225 -6.85 -43.95 -0.59
CA GLY A 225 -5.56 -44.62 -0.55
C GLY A 225 -4.44 -43.87 -1.27
N LEU A 226 -4.75 -43.00 -2.22
CA LEU A 226 -3.75 -42.33 -3.09
C LEU A 226 -2.69 -41.56 -2.31
N LYS A 227 -3.03 -40.95 -1.17
CA LYS A 227 -2.08 -40.18 -0.35
C LYS A 227 -0.98 -41.04 0.30
N LYS A 228 -1.16 -42.36 0.36
CA LYS A 228 -0.21 -43.31 0.97
C LYS A 228 0.73 -43.95 -0.05
N LEU A 229 0.50 -43.73 -1.35
CA LEU A 229 1.25 -44.35 -2.44
C LEU A 229 2.48 -43.51 -2.82
N SER A 230 3.49 -44.17 -3.40
CA SER A 230 4.58 -43.46 -4.07
C SER A 230 4.08 -42.71 -5.32
N ASP A 231 4.86 -41.77 -5.85
CA ASP A 231 4.48 -41.00 -7.05
C ASP A 231 4.18 -41.90 -8.27
N SER A 232 4.98 -42.94 -8.49
CA SER A 232 4.82 -43.88 -9.60
C SER A 232 3.55 -44.74 -9.47
N GLU A 233 3.28 -45.23 -8.25
CA GLU A 233 2.08 -46.01 -7.97
C GLU A 233 0.82 -45.15 -8.05
N ARG A 234 0.88 -43.93 -7.50
CA ARG A 234 -0.20 -42.95 -7.60
C ARG A 234 -0.54 -42.65 -9.05
N GLU A 235 0.46 -42.43 -9.91
CA GLU A 235 0.21 -42.12 -11.32
C GLU A 235 -0.54 -43.26 -12.02
N LYS A 236 -0.13 -44.52 -11.79
CA LYS A 236 -0.81 -45.69 -12.34
C LYS A 236 -2.27 -45.76 -11.85
N LYS A 237 -2.46 -45.64 -10.54
CA LYS A 237 -3.79 -45.70 -9.93
C LYS A 237 -4.70 -44.55 -10.39
N ALA A 238 -4.17 -43.34 -10.53
CA ALA A 238 -4.89 -42.18 -11.04
C ALA A 238 -5.29 -42.35 -12.51
N LYS A 239 -4.49 -43.05 -13.34
CA LYS A 239 -4.88 -43.43 -14.70
C LYS A 239 -6.07 -44.38 -14.71
N ASP A 240 -6.10 -45.36 -13.81
CA ASP A 240 -7.20 -46.31 -13.72
C ASP A 240 -8.50 -45.63 -13.24
N ILE A 241 -8.39 -44.75 -12.25
CA ILE A 241 -9.51 -43.91 -11.79
C ILE A 241 -10.05 -43.06 -12.95
N GLU A 242 -9.19 -42.35 -13.69
CA GLU A 242 -9.63 -41.54 -14.83
C GLU A 242 -10.41 -42.37 -15.87
N LYS A 243 -9.96 -43.61 -16.15
CA LYS A 243 -10.67 -44.53 -17.06
C LYS A 243 -12.04 -44.94 -16.51
N GLN A 244 -12.14 -45.24 -15.21
CA GLN A 244 -13.42 -45.58 -14.57
C GLN A 244 -14.44 -44.43 -14.68
N PHE A 245 -13.97 -43.19 -14.66
CA PHE A 245 -14.81 -41.99 -14.78
C PHE A 245 -14.98 -41.47 -16.22
N ALA A 246 -14.41 -42.12 -17.24
CA ALA A 246 -14.39 -41.59 -18.62
C ALA A 246 -15.78 -41.30 -19.22
N ASN A 247 -16.77 -42.10 -18.82
CA ASN A 247 -18.17 -42.00 -19.27
C ASN A 247 -19.06 -41.18 -18.32
N ILE A 248 -18.50 -40.68 -17.21
CA ILE A 248 -19.23 -39.89 -16.23
C ILE A 248 -18.95 -38.41 -16.51
N THR A 249 -20.02 -37.65 -16.70
CA THR A 249 -19.97 -36.19 -16.84
C THR A 249 -20.68 -35.55 -15.65
N PHE A 250 -20.09 -34.49 -15.12
CA PHE A 250 -20.62 -33.71 -14.01
C PHE A 250 -21.21 -32.41 -14.52
N SER A 251 -22.38 -32.08 -14.01
CA SER A 251 -23.07 -30.83 -14.29
C SER A 251 -22.33 -29.64 -13.68
N ASN A 252 -22.62 -28.44 -14.20
CA ASN A 252 -22.04 -27.22 -13.65
C ASN A 252 -22.38 -27.01 -12.16
N GLN A 253 -23.59 -27.36 -11.74
CA GLN A 253 -23.99 -27.26 -10.33
C GLN A 253 -23.18 -28.19 -9.41
N GLU A 254 -22.85 -29.39 -9.89
CA GLU A 254 -22.01 -30.33 -9.14
C GLU A 254 -20.57 -29.83 -9.02
N ILE A 255 -20.02 -29.27 -10.11
CA ILE A 255 -18.68 -28.67 -10.11
C ILE A 255 -18.63 -27.46 -9.17
N ASP A 256 -19.67 -26.62 -9.14
CA ASP A 256 -19.72 -25.45 -8.28
C ASP A 256 -19.77 -25.83 -6.79
N LYS A 257 -20.40 -26.96 -6.43
CA LYS A 257 -20.34 -27.50 -5.06
C LYS A 257 -18.93 -27.89 -4.65
N LEU A 258 -18.16 -28.51 -5.56
CA LEU A 258 -16.75 -28.83 -5.29
C LEU A 258 -15.91 -27.56 -5.16
N PHE A 259 -16.16 -26.57 -6.01
CA PHE A 259 -15.48 -25.29 -5.93
C PHE A 259 -15.76 -24.58 -4.60
N GLU A 260 -17.01 -24.56 -4.15
CA GLU A 260 -17.41 -23.99 -2.86
C GLU A 260 -16.70 -24.69 -1.69
N ALA A 261 -16.59 -26.02 -1.74
CA ALA A 261 -15.83 -26.77 -0.73
C ALA A 261 -14.34 -26.39 -0.71
N SER A 262 -13.71 -26.23 -1.87
CA SER A 262 -12.33 -25.71 -1.97
C SER A 262 -12.24 -24.27 -1.45
N PHE A 263 -13.23 -23.44 -1.76
CA PHE A 263 -13.28 -22.04 -1.36
C PHE A 263 -13.30 -21.88 0.16
N GLN A 264 -14.12 -22.68 0.86
CA GLN A 264 -14.23 -22.62 2.31
C GLN A 264 -12.92 -22.98 3.01
N VAL A 265 -12.21 -24.01 2.51
CA VAL A 265 -10.89 -24.38 3.03
C VAL A 265 -9.86 -23.29 2.73
N ALA A 266 -9.84 -22.75 1.50
CA ALA A 266 -8.95 -21.65 1.15
C ALA A 266 -9.21 -20.40 2.02
N GLU A 267 -10.47 -20.07 2.32
CA GLU A 267 -10.81 -18.96 3.18
C GLU A 267 -10.32 -19.18 4.62
N LYS A 268 -10.48 -20.39 5.14
CA LYS A 268 -9.93 -20.77 6.45
C LYS A 268 -8.41 -20.64 6.48
N ASP A 269 -7.72 -21.13 5.45
CA ASP A 269 -6.27 -21.07 5.32
C ASP A 269 -5.74 -19.64 5.25
N VAL A 270 -6.41 -18.77 4.49
CA VAL A 270 -6.06 -17.35 4.38
C VAL A 270 -6.30 -16.64 5.70
N LYS A 271 -7.46 -16.87 6.34
CA LYS A 271 -7.77 -16.35 7.69
C LYS A 271 -6.69 -16.77 8.68
N GLU A 272 -6.29 -18.04 8.66
CA GLU A 272 -5.21 -18.55 9.50
C GLU A 272 -3.86 -17.90 9.16
N ALA A 273 -3.49 -17.73 7.89
CA ALA A 273 -2.26 -17.05 7.50
C ALA A 273 -2.24 -15.56 7.92
N PHE A 274 -3.40 -14.90 7.89
CA PHE A 274 -3.57 -13.56 8.43
C PHE A 274 -3.44 -13.52 9.95
N ASN A 275 -3.99 -14.53 10.64
CA ASN A 275 -3.99 -14.63 12.09
C ASN A 275 -2.74 -15.30 12.68
N LYS A 276 -1.90 -15.95 11.88
CA LYS A 276 -0.62 -16.56 12.28
C LYS A 276 0.53 -15.87 11.55
N GLY A 277 1.04 -14.79 12.13
CA GLY A 277 2.28 -14.16 11.69
C GLY A 277 2.76 -13.15 12.73
N VAL A 278 3.96 -13.40 13.27
CA VAL A 278 4.75 -12.59 14.22
C VAL A 278 3.93 -11.55 14.99
N TRP A 279 3.32 -12.03 16.06
CA TRP A 279 2.69 -11.21 17.08
C TRP A 279 3.72 -10.97 18.16
N GLU A 280 3.92 -9.72 18.53
CA GLU A 280 4.41 -9.46 19.87
C GLU A 280 3.19 -9.44 20.77
N GLU A 281 3.18 -10.27 21.82
CA GLU A 281 2.25 -10.05 22.92
C GLU A 281 2.84 -8.95 23.78
N ARG A 282 2.24 -7.75 23.73
CA ARG A 282 2.55 -6.70 24.70
C ARG A 282 1.53 -6.71 25.80
N ARG A 283 2.03 -6.73 27.03
CA ARG A 283 1.25 -6.36 28.20
C ARG A 283 1.19 -4.84 28.28
N LEU A 284 -0.01 -4.30 28.16
CA LEU A 284 -0.28 -2.88 28.35
C LEU A 284 -0.15 -2.52 29.84
N LYS A 285 0.01 -1.22 30.14
CA LYS A 285 0.15 -0.72 31.52
C LYS A 285 -1.07 -1.01 32.41
N ASN A 286 -2.23 -1.26 31.81
CA ASN A 286 -3.47 -1.66 32.50
C ASN A 286 -3.57 -3.18 32.76
N GLY A 287 -2.54 -3.96 32.42
CA GLY A 287 -2.51 -5.41 32.60
C GLY A 287 -3.11 -6.23 31.44
N GLU A 288 -3.72 -5.60 30.44
CA GLU A 288 -4.29 -6.25 29.25
C GLU A 288 -3.17 -6.74 28.31
N THR A 289 -3.23 -8.00 27.88
CA THR A 289 -2.32 -8.53 26.85
C THR A 289 -2.93 -8.28 25.48
N VAL A 290 -2.25 -7.51 24.64
CA VAL A 290 -2.67 -7.23 23.26
C VAL A 290 -1.67 -7.81 22.27
N LYS A 291 -2.19 -8.29 21.14
CA LYS A 291 -1.38 -8.67 19.99
C LYS A 291 -1.04 -7.41 19.20
N VAL A 292 0.25 -7.12 19.09
CA VAL A 292 0.79 -5.95 18.37
C VAL A 292 1.57 -6.40 17.14
N TRP A 293 1.40 -5.65 16.05
CA TRP A 293 2.19 -5.75 14.83
C TRP A 293 2.82 -4.37 14.55
N ASN A 294 4.15 -4.30 14.52
CA ASN A 294 4.92 -3.05 14.36
C ASN A 294 4.49 -1.92 15.32
N GLY A 295 4.12 -2.27 16.56
CA GLY A 295 3.65 -1.33 17.58
C GLY A 295 2.17 -0.93 17.49
N GLN A 296 1.39 -1.45 16.54
CA GLN A 296 -0.06 -1.21 16.39
C GLN A 296 -0.90 -2.41 16.82
N LYS A 297 -1.98 -2.17 17.56
CA LYS A 297 -2.96 -3.20 17.97
C LYS A 297 -3.63 -3.75 16.72
N VAL A 298 -3.62 -5.08 16.55
CA VAL A 298 -4.24 -5.70 15.39
C VAL A 298 -5.65 -6.16 15.72
N ASP A 299 -6.58 -5.84 14.83
CA ASP A 299 -7.97 -6.27 14.90
C ASP A 299 -8.08 -7.73 14.44
N SER A 300 -8.70 -8.59 15.24
CA SER A 300 -8.99 -9.98 14.86
C SER A 300 -9.94 -10.10 13.67
N LYS A 301 -10.65 -9.02 13.32
CA LYS A 301 -11.48 -8.89 12.10
C LYS A 301 -10.77 -8.20 10.93
N ALA A 302 -9.45 -8.04 10.99
CA ALA A 302 -8.68 -7.32 9.96
C ALA A 302 -8.82 -7.96 8.57
N TRP A 303 -9.01 -9.29 8.49
CA TRP A 303 -9.23 -9.99 7.23
C TRP A 303 -10.60 -9.66 6.62
N GLU A 304 -11.66 -9.69 7.42
CA GLU A 304 -13.03 -9.38 6.98
C GLU A 304 -13.18 -7.93 6.52
N LYS A 305 -12.34 -7.02 7.03
CA LYS A 305 -12.30 -5.61 6.65
C LYS A 305 -11.52 -5.33 5.36
N GLN A 306 -10.74 -6.29 4.86
CA GLN A 306 -10.00 -6.08 3.62
C GLN A 306 -10.97 -5.90 2.43
N PRO A 307 -10.63 -5.05 1.45
CA PRO A 307 -11.39 -4.95 0.20
C PRO A 307 -11.60 -6.32 -0.43
N GLU A 308 -12.78 -6.56 -1.01
CA GLU A 308 -13.11 -7.87 -1.57
C GLU A 308 -12.14 -8.31 -2.68
N LEU A 309 -11.63 -7.36 -3.46
CA LEU A 309 -10.58 -7.60 -4.45
C LEU A 309 -9.29 -8.16 -3.80
N VAL A 310 -8.87 -7.58 -2.68
CA VAL A 310 -7.69 -8.02 -1.94
C VAL A 310 -7.93 -9.43 -1.39
N ARG A 311 -9.15 -9.67 -0.87
CA ARG A 311 -9.54 -11.00 -0.41
C ARG A 311 -9.48 -12.02 -1.54
N ALA A 312 -9.99 -11.67 -2.72
CA ALA A 312 -9.96 -12.51 -3.91
C ALA A 312 -8.54 -12.86 -4.34
N VAL A 313 -7.61 -11.88 -4.34
CA VAL A 313 -6.19 -12.13 -4.67
C VAL A 313 -5.55 -13.09 -3.68
N CYS A 314 -5.77 -12.91 -2.37
CA CYS A 314 -5.23 -13.84 -1.36
C CYS A 314 -5.84 -15.25 -1.47
N LEU A 315 -7.13 -15.34 -1.79
CA LEU A 315 -7.80 -16.63 -2.05
C LEU A 315 -7.23 -17.30 -3.30
N ASP A 316 -7.06 -16.57 -4.41
CA ASP A 316 -6.40 -17.06 -5.63
C ASP A 316 -5.01 -17.65 -5.33
N LEU A 317 -4.19 -16.95 -4.53
CA LEU A 317 -2.91 -17.46 -4.05
C LEU A 317 -3.05 -18.76 -3.26
N SER A 318 -4.03 -18.82 -2.37
CA SER A 318 -4.30 -20.00 -1.54
C SER A 318 -4.77 -21.20 -2.37
N PHE A 319 -5.60 -21.00 -3.39
CA PHE A 319 -6.02 -22.07 -4.30
C PHE A 319 -4.84 -22.71 -5.03
N ASN A 320 -3.89 -21.88 -5.49
CA ASN A 320 -2.72 -22.39 -6.19
C ASN A 320 -1.70 -23.09 -5.24
N THR A 321 -1.49 -22.53 -4.05
CA THR A 321 -0.34 -22.91 -3.21
C THR A 321 -0.71 -23.61 -1.90
N GLY A 322 -1.99 -23.65 -1.54
CA GLY A 322 -2.50 -24.04 -0.23
C GLY A 322 -2.10 -23.07 0.89
N GLY A 323 -2.70 -23.22 2.08
CA GLY A 323 -2.32 -22.42 3.26
C GLY A 323 -0.83 -22.41 3.59
N PRO A 324 -0.11 -23.55 3.59
CA PRO A 324 1.34 -23.56 3.82
C PRO A 324 2.14 -22.81 2.75
N GLY A 325 1.70 -22.86 1.49
CA GLY A 325 2.34 -22.12 0.40
C GLY A 325 2.09 -20.63 0.50
N LEU A 326 0.86 -20.22 0.78
CA LEU A 326 0.50 -18.81 1.01
C LEU A 326 1.35 -18.18 2.12
N ARG A 327 1.62 -18.92 3.22
CA ARG A 327 2.47 -18.42 4.32
C ARG A 327 3.91 -18.12 3.92
N LYS A 328 4.40 -18.61 2.78
CA LYS A 328 5.73 -18.26 2.25
C LYS A 328 5.77 -16.84 1.68
N TYR A 329 4.62 -16.28 1.31
CA TYR A 329 4.46 -14.91 0.80
C TYR A 329 4.47 -13.87 1.94
N LYS A 330 5.48 -13.92 2.81
CA LYS A 330 5.53 -13.13 4.06
C LYS A 330 5.49 -11.62 3.79
N SER A 331 6.25 -11.14 2.81
CA SER A 331 6.32 -9.71 2.48
C SER A 331 5.02 -9.20 1.83
N PHE A 332 4.44 -10.00 0.93
CA PHE A 332 3.12 -9.71 0.36
C PHE A 332 2.03 -9.64 1.44
N LEU A 333 1.91 -10.67 2.29
CA LEU A 333 0.93 -10.68 3.39
C LEU A 333 1.14 -9.51 4.35
N ARG A 334 2.40 -9.11 4.57
CA ARG A 334 2.74 -7.93 5.38
C ARG A 334 2.23 -6.64 4.75
N ALA A 335 2.48 -6.46 3.46
CA ALA A 335 2.02 -5.29 2.71
C ALA A 335 0.49 -5.21 2.69
N VAL A 336 -0.20 -6.35 2.49
CA VAL A 336 -1.67 -6.39 2.54
C VAL A 336 -2.21 -6.01 3.93
N LYS A 337 -1.61 -6.52 5.02
CA LYS A 337 -2.01 -6.14 6.38
C LYS A 337 -1.80 -4.66 6.68
N ALA A 338 -0.78 -4.05 6.07
CA ALA A 338 -0.51 -2.63 6.16
C ALA A 338 -1.37 -1.77 5.22
N GLU A 339 -2.28 -2.39 4.45
CA GLU A 339 -3.06 -1.74 3.38
C GLU A 339 -2.18 -1.07 2.31
N ASP A 340 -0.93 -1.52 2.16
CA ASP A 340 -0.01 -1.07 1.13
C ASP A 340 -0.12 -1.97 -0.11
N TYR A 341 -1.18 -1.74 -0.89
CA TYR A 341 -1.48 -2.57 -2.05
C TYR A 341 -0.49 -2.37 -3.21
N ARG A 342 0.19 -1.23 -3.29
CA ARG A 342 1.31 -1.03 -4.24
C ARG A 342 2.46 -1.95 -3.91
N ARG A 343 2.88 -1.97 -2.63
CA ARG A 343 3.93 -2.88 -2.20
C ARG A 343 3.50 -4.34 -2.38
N ALA A 344 2.26 -4.66 -2.05
CA ALA A 344 1.73 -6.00 -2.26
C ALA A 344 1.81 -6.43 -3.75
N ALA A 345 1.45 -5.56 -4.68
CA ALA A 345 1.58 -5.82 -6.12
C ALA A 345 3.04 -6.14 -6.51
N LEU A 346 4.00 -5.35 -6.04
CA LEU A 346 5.43 -5.61 -6.30
C LEU A 346 5.92 -6.92 -5.71
N GLU A 347 5.50 -7.26 -4.49
CA GLU A 347 5.88 -8.53 -3.87
C GLU A 347 5.35 -9.75 -4.65
N LEU A 348 4.22 -9.62 -5.36
CA LEU A 348 3.75 -10.66 -6.28
C LEU A 348 4.66 -10.77 -7.51
N LEU A 349 5.09 -9.66 -8.08
CA LEU A 349 6.01 -9.65 -9.23
C LEU A 349 7.44 -10.04 -8.86
N ASN A 350 7.85 -9.86 -7.60
CA ASN A 350 9.16 -10.30 -7.11
C ASN A 350 9.14 -11.75 -6.60
N SER A 351 7.98 -12.41 -6.63
CA SER A 351 7.86 -13.79 -6.18
C SER A 351 8.60 -14.75 -7.11
N LYS A 352 9.08 -15.86 -6.54
CA LYS A 352 9.68 -16.96 -7.31
C LYS A 352 8.70 -17.48 -8.36
N ASP A 353 7.43 -17.62 -7.99
CA ASP A 353 6.35 -18.08 -8.86
C ASP A 353 6.19 -17.19 -10.11
N TYR A 354 6.41 -15.88 -10.01
CA TYR A 354 6.37 -14.98 -11.16
C TYR A 354 7.68 -15.02 -11.95
N THR A 355 8.79 -14.73 -11.27
CA THR A 355 10.10 -14.50 -11.91
C THR A 355 10.63 -15.71 -12.67
N GLU A 356 10.37 -16.93 -12.18
CA GLU A 356 10.79 -18.16 -12.86
C GLU A 356 9.86 -18.55 -14.01
N ASN A 357 8.58 -18.18 -13.95
CA ASN A 357 7.56 -18.70 -14.86
C ASN A 357 7.03 -17.68 -15.88
N ILE A 358 7.43 -16.41 -15.83
CA ILE A 358 6.93 -15.39 -16.78
C ILE A 358 7.46 -15.58 -18.21
N LYS A 359 8.57 -16.31 -18.37
CA LYS A 359 9.25 -16.54 -19.65
C LYS A 359 8.30 -17.19 -20.67
N PRO A 360 8.35 -16.77 -21.96
CA PRO A 360 7.62 -17.46 -23.02
C PRO A 360 7.95 -18.96 -23.02
N LYS A 361 6.92 -19.82 -23.11
CA LYS A 361 7.01 -21.29 -23.08
C LYS A 361 7.33 -21.94 -21.71
N ALA A 362 7.40 -21.19 -20.61
CA ALA A 362 7.49 -21.82 -19.29
C ALA A 362 6.26 -22.70 -19.02
N ALA A 363 6.48 -23.92 -18.48
CA ALA A 363 5.41 -24.89 -18.23
C ALA A 363 4.30 -24.32 -17.32
N ASN A 364 4.69 -23.50 -16.34
CA ASN A 364 3.78 -22.88 -15.38
C ASN A 364 3.50 -21.40 -15.68
N ARG A 365 3.62 -20.97 -16.95
CA ARG A 365 3.40 -19.56 -17.33
C ARG A 365 2.05 -19.00 -16.90
N GLY A 366 1.01 -19.85 -16.85
CA GLY A 366 -0.30 -19.46 -16.33
C GLY A 366 -0.27 -18.92 -14.89
N LEU A 367 0.61 -19.47 -14.04
CA LEU A 367 0.77 -18.99 -12.66
C LEU A 367 1.39 -17.60 -12.61
N ALA A 368 2.44 -17.35 -13.39
CA ALA A 368 3.02 -16.02 -13.49
C ALA A 368 2.01 -14.99 -14.01
N LEU A 369 1.17 -15.37 -14.99
CA LEU A 369 0.12 -14.48 -15.50
C LEU A 369 -0.95 -14.16 -14.43
N ARG A 370 -1.31 -15.10 -13.55
CA ARG A 370 -2.18 -14.83 -12.40
C ARG A 370 -1.57 -13.82 -11.42
N ARG A 371 -0.27 -13.97 -11.12
CA ARG A 371 0.45 -12.99 -10.26
C ARG A 371 0.52 -11.61 -10.92
N ARG A 372 0.72 -11.58 -12.23
CA ARG A 372 0.69 -10.33 -13.01
C ARG A 372 -0.66 -9.64 -12.94
N ASP A 373 -1.74 -10.38 -13.16
CA ASP A 373 -3.09 -9.83 -13.12
C ASP A 373 -3.45 -9.29 -11.74
N ALA A 374 -3.18 -10.07 -10.70
CA ALA A 374 -3.38 -9.63 -9.32
C ALA A 374 -2.58 -8.36 -9.00
N ALA A 375 -1.34 -8.25 -9.48
CA ALA A 375 -0.52 -7.05 -9.32
C ALA A 375 -1.12 -5.84 -10.03
N ILE A 376 -1.69 -6.01 -11.24
CA ILE A 376 -2.39 -4.94 -11.96
C ILE A 376 -3.60 -4.45 -11.15
N GLU A 377 -4.44 -5.35 -10.65
CA GLU A 377 -5.64 -4.95 -9.91
C GLU A 377 -5.31 -4.31 -8.56
N LEU A 378 -4.30 -4.80 -7.84
CA LEU A 378 -3.82 -4.18 -6.61
C LEU A 378 -3.24 -2.79 -6.85
N SER A 379 -2.55 -2.59 -7.98
CA SER A 379 -2.02 -1.28 -8.39
C SER A 379 -3.14 -0.28 -8.65
N LYS A 380 -4.16 -0.67 -9.43
CA LYS A 380 -5.37 0.14 -9.69
C LYS A 380 -6.11 0.47 -8.39
N LEU A 381 -6.21 -0.48 -7.46
CA LEU A 381 -6.83 -0.25 -6.15
C LEU A 381 -6.05 0.79 -5.34
N ALA A 382 -4.73 0.68 -5.30
CA ALA A 382 -3.87 1.62 -4.57
C ALA A 382 -3.96 3.05 -5.13
N GLU A 383 -4.07 3.22 -6.45
CA GLU A 383 -4.31 4.51 -7.10
C GLU A 383 -5.64 5.12 -6.69
N LYS A 384 -6.73 4.33 -6.74
CA LYS A 384 -8.06 4.79 -6.29
C LYS A 384 -8.07 5.22 -4.83
N GLN A 385 -7.38 4.48 -3.96
CA GLN A 385 -7.26 4.86 -2.55
C GLN A 385 -6.51 6.17 -2.36
N GLU A 386 -5.45 6.39 -3.13
CA GLU A 386 -4.66 7.62 -3.09
C GLU A 386 -5.46 8.82 -3.60
N GLU A 387 -6.18 8.68 -4.71
CA GLU A 387 -7.08 9.71 -5.20
C GLU A 387 -8.14 10.08 -4.16
N LYS A 388 -8.72 9.07 -3.51
CA LYS A 388 -9.68 9.29 -2.42
C LYS A 388 -9.04 10.08 -1.29
N ARG A 389 -7.83 9.72 -0.84
CA ARG A 389 -7.09 10.45 0.20
C ARG A 389 -6.83 11.90 -0.20
N LYS A 390 -6.38 12.15 -1.44
CA LYS A 390 -6.16 13.50 -1.99
C LYS A 390 -7.43 14.35 -2.04
N ARG A 391 -8.57 13.76 -2.41
CA ARG A 391 -9.86 14.46 -2.39
C ARG A 391 -10.30 14.84 -0.98
N HIS A 392 -10.07 13.96 0.01
CA HIS A 392 -10.40 14.23 1.41
C HIS A 392 -9.46 15.28 2.03
N SER A 393 -8.19 15.33 1.64
CA SER A 393 -7.27 16.37 2.09
C SER A 393 -7.47 17.72 1.40
N ALA A 394 -8.04 17.72 0.19
CA ALA A 394 -8.38 18.94 -0.55
C ALA A 394 -9.69 19.62 -0.09
N ASN A 395 -10.59 18.89 0.60
CA ASN A 395 -11.85 19.41 1.16
C ASN A 395 -11.87 19.28 2.71
N PRO A 396 -11.26 20.21 3.46
CA PRO A 396 -11.41 20.27 4.90
C PRO A 396 -12.68 21.06 5.28
N VAL A 397 -13.87 20.59 4.89
CA VAL A 397 -15.13 21.21 5.35
C VAL A 397 -16.19 20.13 5.64
N GLU A 398 -16.81 20.27 6.82
CA GLU A 398 -17.98 19.54 7.35
C GLU A 398 -17.74 18.22 8.10
N MET A 399 -16.97 18.25 9.19
CA MET A 399 -17.34 17.47 10.38
C MET A 399 -17.09 18.30 11.63
N GLY A 400 -18.15 18.96 12.12
CA GLY A 400 -18.09 19.76 13.34
C GLY A 400 -19.18 20.80 13.50
N LYS A 401 -20.41 20.50 13.07
CA LYS A 401 -21.62 21.15 13.61
C LYS A 401 -22.70 20.08 13.72
N ASN A 402 -22.84 19.54 14.92
CA ASN A 402 -24.11 19.19 15.57
C ASN A 402 -23.84 19.05 17.06
#